data_AF-A0A920DB94-F1
#
_entry.id   AF-A0A920DB94-F1
#
_cell.length_a   1.000
_cell.length_b   1.000
_cell.length_c   1.000
_cell.angle_alpha   90.00
_cell.angle_beta   90.00
_cell.angle_gamma   90.00
#
_symmetry.space_group_name_H-M   'P 1'
#
loop_
_entity.id
_entity.type
_entity.pdbx_description
1 polymer ?
#
loop_
_entity_poly.entity_id
_entity_poly.type
_entity_poly.pdbx_seq_one_letter_code
_entity_poly.pdbx_strand_id
1 'polypeptide(L)'
;MSQPTQQEVPVNGAAPAQNQDVLDQLMKPEVQDSLIVLVENLPKLAEMVTAMTKAYDFAQGLATDKVFVNDMKVALGEFTTPVVEKAKGVASAAIEAGDRAQAEQSSVGLFGMLKMLKDPNVQQSLRFAQAFLNVLNERQGQKQD
;
A
#
# COMPACT_ATOMS: atom_id res chain seq x y z
N MET A 1 -5.55 -76.72 -0.05
CA MET A 1 -5.31 -75.90 -1.26
C MET A 1 -5.61 -74.46 -0.90
N SER A 2 -4.56 -73.65 -0.81
CA SER A 2 -4.57 -72.28 -0.32
C SER A 2 -5.11 -71.34 -1.39
N GLN A 3 -6.14 -70.56 -1.07
CA GLN A 3 -6.55 -69.40 -1.86
C GLN A 3 -5.63 -68.23 -1.50
N PRO A 4 -4.93 -67.59 -2.45
CA PRO A 4 -4.21 -66.37 -2.17
C PRO A 4 -5.20 -65.20 -2.15
N THR A 5 -5.22 -64.49 -1.02
CA THR A 5 -5.85 -63.19 -0.83
C THR A 5 -5.31 -62.22 -1.89
N GLN A 6 -6.16 -61.79 -2.83
CA GLN A 6 -5.82 -60.67 -3.71
C GLN A 6 -5.87 -59.40 -2.87
N GLN A 7 -4.69 -58.96 -2.46
CA GLN A 7 -4.44 -57.69 -1.83
C GLN A 7 -4.55 -56.61 -2.91
N GLU A 8 -5.63 -55.83 -2.86
CA GLU A 8 -5.79 -54.61 -3.67
C GLU A 8 -4.63 -53.67 -3.36
N VAL A 9 -3.66 -53.62 -4.29
CA VAL A 9 -2.66 -52.57 -4.32
C VAL A 9 -3.38 -51.34 -4.88
N PRO A 10 -3.53 -50.23 -4.13
CA PRO A 10 -4.02 -49.01 -4.73
C PRO A 10 -2.99 -48.60 -5.78
N VAL A 11 -3.39 -48.67 -7.05
CA VAL A 11 -2.66 -48.07 -8.16
C VAL A 11 -2.61 -46.58 -7.86
N ASN A 12 -1.53 -46.15 -7.21
CA ASN A 12 -1.21 -44.74 -7.01
C ASN A 12 -0.74 -44.19 -8.36
N GLY A 13 -1.68 -44.08 -9.30
CA GLY A 13 -1.52 -43.55 -10.65
C GLY A 13 -2.12 -42.16 -10.73
N ALA A 14 -1.73 -41.26 -9.83
CA ALA A 14 -2.12 -39.85 -9.86
C ALA A 14 -0.91 -39.00 -10.29
N ALA A 15 -0.54 -39.07 -11.56
CA ALA A 15 0.42 -38.15 -12.18
C ALA A 15 0.33 -37.96 -13.72
N PRO A 16 -0.77 -38.26 -14.44
CA PRO A 16 -0.91 -37.78 -15.84
C PRO A 16 -1.96 -36.68 -16.04
N ALA A 17 -2.82 -36.40 -15.07
CA ALA A 17 -3.98 -35.52 -15.28
C ALA A 17 -3.62 -34.02 -15.40
N GLN A 18 -2.63 -33.52 -14.64
CA GLN A 18 -2.29 -32.10 -14.66
C GLN A 18 -1.53 -31.67 -15.92
N ASN A 19 -0.64 -32.52 -16.44
CA ASN A 19 0.11 -32.19 -17.66
C ASN A 19 -0.78 -32.24 -18.91
N GLN A 20 -1.77 -33.13 -18.98
CA GLN A 20 -2.73 -33.14 -20.09
C GLN A 20 -3.60 -31.88 -20.09
N ASP A 21 -4.05 -31.43 -18.93
CA ASP A 21 -4.88 -30.22 -18.79
C ASP A 21 -4.10 -28.93 -19.17
N VAL A 22 -2.82 -28.84 -18.79
CA VAL A 22 -1.93 -27.75 -19.22
C VAL A 22 -1.70 -27.80 -20.73
N LEU A 23 -1.48 -28.98 -21.31
CA LEU A 23 -1.30 -29.13 -22.76
C LEU A 23 -2.58 -28.76 -23.53
N ASP A 24 -3.76 -29.17 -23.06
CA ASP A 24 -5.04 -28.78 -23.63
C ASP A 24 -5.29 -27.27 -23.50
N GLN A 25 -4.83 -26.67 -22.40
CA GLN A 25 -4.90 -25.23 -22.19
C GLN A 25 -3.93 -24.45 -23.08
N LEU A 26 -2.75 -25.00 -23.38
CA LEU A 26 -1.79 -24.45 -24.35
C LEU A 26 -2.26 -24.62 -25.80
N MET A 27 -3.14 -25.58 -26.10
CA MET A 27 -3.75 -25.75 -27.42
C MET A 27 -4.89 -24.76 -27.70
N LYS A 28 -5.41 -24.06 -26.69
CA LYS A 28 -6.43 -23.02 -26.89
C LYS A 28 -5.83 -21.87 -27.72
N PRO A 29 -6.52 -21.40 -28.77
CA PRO A 29 -5.98 -20.39 -29.68
C PRO A 29 -5.63 -19.08 -28.96
N GLU A 30 -6.38 -18.71 -27.92
CA GLU A 30 -6.12 -17.52 -27.12
C GLU A 30 -4.82 -17.61 -26.31
N VAL A 31 -4.46 -18.83 -25.89
CA VAL A 31 -3.23 -19.10 -25.14
C VAL A 31 -2.03 -19.16 -26.08
N GLN A 32 -2.20 -19.71 -27.28
CA GLN A 32 -1.17 -19.67 -28.33
C GLN A 32 -0.87 -18.25 -28.78
N ASP A 33 -1.89 -17.42 -28.99
CA ASP A 33 -1.73 -15.99 -29.31
C ASP A 33 -1.00 -15.26 -28.19
N SER A 34 -1.36 -15.52 -26.94
CA SER A 34 -0.67 -14.93 -25.77
C SER A 34 0.80 -15.39 -25.65
N LEU A 35 1.10 -16.65 -25.99
CA LEU A 35 2.46 -17.19 -26.04
C LEU A 35 3.28 -16.55 -27.17
N ILE A 36 2.68 -16.37 -28.35
CA ILE A 36 3.31 -15.68 -29.48
C ILE A 36 3.63 -14.23 -29.09
N VAL A 37 2.66 -13.50 -28.56
CA VAL A 37 2.85 -12.12 -28.08
C VAL A 37 3.93 -12.07 -26.99
N LEU A 38 3.96 -13.04 -26.07
CA LEU A 38 4.97 -13.09 -25.02
C LEU A 38 6.37 -13.31 -25.62
N VAL A 39 6.52 -14.21 -26.59
CA VAL A 39 7.77 -14.49 -27.29
C VAL A 39 8.23 -13.26 -28.10
N GLU A 40 7.32 -12.59 -28.80
CA GLU A 40 7.61 -11.35 -29.53
C GLU A 40 8.01 -10.20 -28.60
N ASN A 41 7.47 -10.15 -27.38
CA ASN A 41 7.79 -9.15 -26.37
C ASN A 41 8.95 -9.55 -25.43
N LEU A 42 9.54 -10.74 -25.57
CA LEU A 42 10.72 -11.15 -24.80
C LEU A 42 11.87 -10.12 -24.86
N PRO A 43 12.20 -9.52 -26.02
CA PRO A 43 13.24 -8.49 -26.07
C PRO A 43 12.95 -7.31 -25.15
N LYS A 44 11.68 -6.88 -25.06
CA LYS A 44 11.24 -5.79 -24.20
C LYS A 44 11.33 -6.14 -22.71
N LEU A 45 11.06 -7.38 -22.36
CA LEU A 45 11.27 -7.87 -20.99
C LEU A 45 12.77 -7.91 -20.64
N ALA A 46 13.62 -8.33 -21.57
CA ALA A 46 15.07 -8.29 -21.39
C ALA A 46 15.59 -6.85 -21.21
N GLU A 47 15.07 -5.89 -21.98
CA GLU A 47 15.37 -4.47 -21.81
C GLU A 47 14.91 -3.94 -20.46
N MET A 48 13.72 -4.32 -20.00
CA MET A 48 13.19 -3.90 -18.69
C MET A 48 14.05 -4.43 -17.55
N VAL A 49 14.43 -5.71 -17.58
CA VAL A 49 15.36 -6.30 -16.59
C VAL A 49 16.70 -5.58 -16.63
N THR A 50 17.22 -5.27 -17.83
CA THR A 50 18.46 -4.49 -17.98
C THR A 50 18.33 -3.09 -17.38
N ALA A 51 17.20 -2.42 -17.59
CA ALA A 51 16.93 -1.10 -17.01
C ALA A 51 16.81 -1.17 -15.49
N MET A 52 16.16 -2.21 -14.95
CA MET A 52 16.08 -2.46 -13.51
C MET A 52 17.46 -2.70 -12.90
N THR A 53 18.33 -3.48 -13.56
CA THR A 53 19.71 -3.69 -13.12
C THR A 53 20.48 -2.36 -13.10
N LYS A 54 20.37 -1.54 -14.15
CA LYS A 54 21.01 -0.21 -14.17
C LYS A 54 20.49 0.72 -13.08
N ALA A 55 19.18 0.69 -12.80
CA ALA A 55 18.58 1.47 -11.73
C ALA A 55 19.06 0.98 -10.35
N TYR A 56 19.22 -0.33 -10.18
CA TYR A 56 19.81 -0.93 -8.99
C TYR A 56 21.27 -0.52 -8.81
N ASP A 57 22.09 -0.63 -9.86
CA ASP A 57 23.51 -0.23 -9.82
C ASP A 57 23.66 1.27 -9.53
N PHE A 58 22.79 2.09 -10.11
CA PHE A 58 22.74 3.53 -9.83
C PHE A 58 22.35 3.81 -8.37
N ALA A 59 21.27 3.20 -7.87
CA ALA A 59 20.84 3.35 -6.49
C ALA A 59 21.89 2.83 -5.50
N GLN A 60 22.52 1.70 -5.80
CA GLN A 60 23.62 1.15 -5.02
C GLN A 60 24.84 2.06 -5.06
N GLY A 61 25.19 2.62 -6.22
CA GLY A 61 26.27 3.59 -6.38
C GLY A 61 26.07 4.82 -5.51
N LEU A 62 24.88 5.41 -5.54
CA LEU A 62 24.52 6.56 -4.70
C LEU A 62 24.47 6.20 -3.21
N ALA A 63 23.91 5.05 -2.84
CA ALA A 63 23.79 4.63 -1.46
C ALA A 63 25.13 4.24 -0.82
N THR A 64 26.08 3.76 -1.62
CA THR A 64 27.42 3.39 -1.15
C THR A 64 28.37 4.59 -1.14
N ASP A 65 28.02 5.68 -1.83
CA ASP A 65 28.72 6.95 -1.76
C ASP A 65 28.47 7.63 -0.40
N LYS A 66 29.49 7.55 0.46
CA LYS A 66 29.45 8.12 1.81
C LYS A 66 29.32 9.65 1.80
N VAL A 67 29.83 10.32 0.77
CA VAL A 67 29.74 11.78 0.64
C VAL A 67 28.29 12.14 0.32
N PHE A 68 27.72 11.53 -0.73
CA PHE A 68 26.33 11.76 -1.12
C PHE A 68 25.33 11.46 0.02
N VAL A 69 25.48 10.32 0.71
CA VAL A 69 24.59 9.96 1.82
C VAL A 69 24.71 10.92 3.00
N ASN A 70 25.92 11.39 3.31
CA ASN A 70 26.10 12.35 4.40
C ASN A 70 25.50 13.71 4.03
N ASP A 71 25.72 14.19 2.80
CA ASP A 71 25.15 15.46 2.32
C ASP A 71 23.62 15.40 2.29
N MET A 72 23.04 14.28 1.86
CA MET A 72 21.59 14.09 1.87
C MET A 72 21.00 14.06 3.29
N LYS A 73 21.70 13.47 4.26
CA LYS A 73 21.28 13.48 5.68
C LYS A 73 21.32 14.88 6.27
N VAL A 74 22.34 15.66 5.93
CA VAL A 74 22.46 17.06 6.38
C VAL A 74 21.34 17.90 5.76
N ALA A 75 21.14 17.81 4.44
CA ALA A 75 20.09 18.54 3.74
C ALA A 75 18.67 18.22 4.25
N LEU A 76 18.37 16.95 4.54
CA LEU A 76 17.09 16.55 5.14
C LEU A 76 17.00 16.91 6.63
N GLY A 77 18.11 16.86 7.37
CA GLY A 77 18.18 17.23 8.79
C GLY A 77 17.91 18.72 9.02
N GLU A 78 18.37 19.58 8.10
CA GLU A 78 18.13 21.02 8.13
C GLU A 78 16.65 21.38 7.91
N PHE A 79 15.88 20.59 7.15
CA PHE A 79 14.45 20.80 6.94
C PHE A 79 13.55 20.24 8.06
N THR A 80 14.05 19.34 8.91
CA THR A 80 13.18 18.48 9.74
C THR A 80 13.27 18.72 11.25
N THR A 81 14.24 19.50 11.74
CA THR A 81 14.46 19.71 13.19
C THR A 81 13.21 20.22 13.94
N PRO A 82 12.44 21.22 13.48
CA PRO A 82 11.25 21.67 14.20
C PRO A 82 10.00 20.79 13.96
N VAL A 83 9.99 19.97 12.91
CA VAL A 83 8.84 19.13 12.55
C VAL A 83 8.91 17.77 13.23
N VAL A 84 10.10 17.18 13.37
CA VAL A 84 10.30 15.86 13.99
C VAL A 84 9.93 15.87 15.47
N GLU A 85 10.29 16.92 16.21
CA GLU A 85 9.92 17.04 17.63
C GLU A 85 8.40 17.21 17.82
N LYS A 86 7.76 18.04 16.98
CA LYS A 86 6.29 18.18 16.98
C LYS A 86 5.60 16.89 16.55
N ALA A 87 6.13 16.19 15.55
CA ALA A 87 5.58 14.93 15.05
C ALA A 87 5.69 13.81 16.08
N LYS A 88 6.79 13.73 16.84
CA LYS A 88 6.96 12.73 17.91
C LYS A 88 5.91 12.91 19.02
N GLY A 89 5.66 14.15 19.45
CA GLY A 89 4.61 14.45 20.44
C GLY A 89 3.21 14.11 19.94
N VAL A 90 2.89 14.44 18.68
CA VAL A 90 1.60 14.12 18.05
C VAL A 90 1.42 12.62 17.87
N ALA A 91 2.47 11.89 17.46
CA ALA A 91 2.42 10.43 17.32
C ALA A 91 2.16 9.73 18.66
N SER A 92 2.84 10.13 19.73
CA SER A 92 2.59 9.58 21.07
C SER A 92 1.17 9.90 21.57
N ALA A 93 0.69 11.13 21.38
CA ALA A 93 -0.68 11.50 21.75
C ALA A 93 -1.74 10.74 20.93
N ALA A 94 -1.48 10.48 19.65
CA ALA A 94 -2.37 9.70 18.79
C ALA A 94 -2.42 8.22 19.19
N ILE A 95 -1.29 7.61 19.54
CA ILE A 95 -1.22 6.23 20.04
C ILE A 95 -1.97 6.13 21.36
N GLU A 96 -1.71 7.03 22.31
CA GLU A 96 -2.39 7.03 23.61
C GLU A 96 -3.90 7.28 23.48
N ALA A 97 -4.32 8.18 22.58
CA ALA A 97 -5.73 8.39 22.28
C ALA A 97 -6.36 7.13 21.65
N GLY A 98 -5.64 6.44 20.77
CA GLY A 98 -6.06 5.16 20.18
C GLY A 98 -6.25 4.06 21.22
N ASP A 99 -5.27 3.88 22.10
CA ASP A 99 -5.32 2.89 23.19
C ASP A 99 -6.49 3.16 24.14
N ARG A 100 -6.71 4.44 24.52
CA ARG A 100 -7.85 4.85 25.37
C ARG A 100 -9.20 4.67 24.69
N ALA A 101 -9.30 4.99 23.40
CA ALA A 101 -10.53 4.81 22.62
C ALA A 101 -10.88 3.33 22.43
N GLN A 102 -9.89 2.43 22.40
CA GLN A 102 -10.10 0.98 22.34
C GLN A 102 -10.42 0.37 23.71
N ALA A 103 -9.82 0.89 24.79
CA ALA A 103 -10.09 0.45 26.15
C ALA A 103 -11.49 0.86 26.65
N GLU A 104 -11.98 2.05 26.26
CA GLU A 104 -13.35 2.46 26.55
C GLU A 104 -14.34 1.99 25.46
N GLN A 105 -14.95 0.83 25.66
CA GLN A 105 -16.03 0.31 24.79
C GLN A 105 -17.41 0.95 25.05
N SER A 106 -17.45 2.12 25.71
CA SER A 106 -18.73 2.77 26.01
C SER A 106 -19.28 3.46 24.75
N SER A 107 -20.54 3.17 24.40
CA SER A 107 -21.19 3.86 23.29
C SER A 107 -21.42 5.33 23.66
N VAL A 108 -21.02 6.24 22.76
CA VAL A 108 -21.25 7.67 22.96
C VAL A 108 -22.76 7.95 22.88
N GLY A 109 -23.39 8.18 24.02
CA GLY A 109 -24.81 8.57 24.07
C GLY A 109 -25.08 9.95 23.47
N LEU A 110 -26.35 10.28 23.21
CA LEU A 110 -26.76 11.56 22.61
C LEU A 110 -26.24 12.78 23.40
N PHE A 111 -26.26 12.71 24.73
CA PHE A 111 -25.67 13.74 25.59
C PHE A 111 -24.13 13.81 25.48
N GLY A 112 -23.46 12.68 25.25
CA GLY A 112 -22.02 12.63 24.96
C GLY A 112 -21.69 13.32 23.65
N MET A 113 -22.49 13.08 22.60
CA MET A 113 -22.36 13.79 21.32
C MET A 113 -22.57 15.30 21.47
N LEU A 114 -23.59 15.72 22.22
CA LEU A 114 -23.81 17.14 22.52
C LEU A 114 -22.67 17.76 23.32
N LYS A 115 -22.08 17.01 24.24
CA LYS A 115 -20.92 17.47 25.02
C LYS A 115 -19.67 17.61 24.15
N MET A 116 -19.42 16.67 23.23
CA MET A 116 -18.31 16.75 22.28
C MET A 116 -18.50 17.91 21.29
N LEU A 117 -19.72 18.16 20.82
CA LEU A 117 -20.00 19.33 19.98
C LEU A 117 -19.73 20.66 20.72
N LYS A 118 -19.90 20.66 22.04
CA LYS A 118 -19.56 21.80 22.91
C LYS A 118 -18.06 21.88 23.24
N ASP A 119 -17.24 20.89 22.88
CA ASP A 119 -15.80 20.94 23.12
C ASP A 119 -15.16 22.15 22.40
N PRO A 120 -14.28 22.92 23.06
CA PRO A 120 -13.65 24.09 22.45
C PRO A 120 -12.89 23.74 21.16
N ASN A 121 -12.23 22.58 21.06
CA ASN A 121 -11.50 22.20 19.86
C ASN A 121 -12.46 21.93 18.69
N VAL A 122 -13.56 21.23 18.93
CA VAL A 122 -14.61 20.98 17.92
C VAL A 122 -15.26 22.30 17.49
N GLN A 123 -15.55 23.21 18.43
CA GLN A 123 -16.05 24.55 18.10
C GLN A 123 -15.07 25.35 17.25
N GLN A 124 -13.76 25.28 17.52
CA GLN A 124 -12.75 25.94 16.70
C GLN A 124 -12.71 25.35 15.28
N SER A 125 -12.80 24.03 15.13
CA SER A 125 -12.88 23.38 13.81
C SER A 125 -14.10 23.82 13.01
N LEU A 126 -15.26 23.93 13.66
CA LEU A 126 -16.49 24.43 13.01
C LEU A 126 -16.38 25.91 12.62
N ARG A 127 -15.80 26.74 13.48
CA ARG A 127 -15.54 28.16 13.18
C ARG A 127 -14.56 28.31 12.02
N PHE A 128 -13.52 27.48 11.97
CA PHE A 128 -12.60 27.44 10.84
C PHE A 128 -13.33 27.05 9.55
N ALA A 129 -14.15 26.00 9.57
CA ALA A 129 -14.93 25.58 8.40
C ALA A 129 -15.85 26.72 7.92
N GLN A 130 -16.50 27.43 8.83
CA GLN A 130 -17.32 28.59 8.50
C GLN A 130 -16.48 29.72 7.87
N ALA A 131 -15.34 30.07 8.47
CA ALA A 131 -14.46 31.10 7.94
C ALA A 131 -13.91 30.72 6.55
N PHE A 132 -13.55 29.45 6.35
CA PHE A 132 -13.11 28.93 5.07
C PHE A 132 -14.19 29.04 3.99
N LEU A 133 -15.43 28.65 4.31
CA LEU A 133 -16.57 28.79 3.39
C LEU A 133 -16.86 30.26 3.06
N ASN A 134 -16.77 31.18 4.02
CA ASN A 134 -16.94 32.61 3.77
C ASN A 134 -15.89 33.13 2.77
N VAL A 135 -14.62 32.77 2.96
CA VAL A 135 -13.54 33.15 2.03
C VAL A 135 -13.79 32.58 0.63
N LEU A 136 -14.27 31.34 0.52
CA LEU A 136 -14.62 30.75 -0.79
C LEU A 136 -15.77 31.51 -1.46
N ASN A 137 -16.80 31.87 -0.71
CA ASN A 137 -17.95 32.62 -1.22
C ASN A 137 -17.57 34.04 -1.64
N GLU A 138 -16.76 34.74 -0.85
CA GLU A 138 -16.23 36.07 -1.20
C GLU A 138 -15.42 36.03 -2.51
N ARG A 139 -14.59 34.99 -2.69
CA ARG A 139 -13.82 34.79 -3.92
C ARG A 139 -14.66 34.41 -5.15
N GLN A 140 -15.81 33.75 -4.94
CA GLN A 140 -16.76 33.46 -6.01
C GLN A 140 -17.57 34.70 -6.39
N GLY A 141 -18.00 35.50 -5.41
CA GLY A 141 -18.68 36.77 -5.63
C GLY A 141 -17.80 37.79 -6.36
N GLN A 142 -16.53 37.90 -6.01
CA GLN A 142 -15.56 38.78 -6.69
C GLN A 142 -15.22 38.35 -8.13
N LYS A 143 -15.59 37.16 -8.58
CA LYS A 143 -15.40 36.68 -9.96
C LYS A 143 -16.61 36.96 -10.87
N GLN A 144 -17.71 37.49 -10.32
CA GLN A 144 -18.93 37.81 -11.07
C GLN A 144 -19.12 39.32 -11.34
N ASP A 145 -18.21 40.17 -10.86
CA ASP A 145 -18.03 41.57 -11.25
C ASP A 145 -16.79 41.71 -12.18
#